data_AF-A0A503SWZ1-F1
#
_entry.id   AF-A0A503SWZ1-F1
#
_cell.length_a   1.000
_cell.length_b   1.000
_cell.length_c   1.000
_cell.angle_alpha   90.00
_cell.angle_beta   90.00
_cell.angle_gamma   90.00
#
_symmetry.space_group_name_H-M   'P 1'
#
loop_
_entity.id
_entity.type
_entity.pdbx_description
1 polymer ?
#
loop_
_entity_poly.entity_id
_entity_poly.type
_entity_poly.pdbx_seq_one_letter_code
_entity_poly.pdbx_strand_id
1 'polypeptide(L)'
;MTTAELQQATKALAALFSCFPQSALTDVEMQMRGYLGAVRDAELGDLQAAIQRFVRGEVRSGNAQFCPSSAQLCIEVRERRVMRELLARRSGQAAAKQLTG
;
A
#
# COMPACT_ATOMS: atom_id res chain seq x y z
N MET A 1 5.99 2.66 -11.55
CA MET A 1 4.72 2.06 -12.00
C MET A 1 4.51 2.30 -13.49
N THR A 2 4.03 1.31 -14.23
CA THR A 2 3.52 1.45 -15.60
C THR A 2 2.19 2.19 -15.63
N THR A 3 1.70 2.59 -16.81
CA THR A 3 0.38 3.23 -16.95
C THR A 3 -0.76 2.36 -16.41
N ALA A 4 -0.72 1.04 -16.69
CA ALA A 4 -1.72 0.10 -16.21
C ALA A 4 -1.68 -0.03 -14.68
N GLU A 5 -0.48 -0.10 -14.09
CA GLU A 5 -0.30 -0.12 -12.65
C GLU A 5 -0.77 1.18 -12.00
N LEU A 6 -0.53 2.33 -12.64
CA LEU A 6 -0.99 3.63 -12.15
C LEU A 6 -2.52 3.68 -12.10
N GLN A 7 -3.21 3.19 -13.13
CA GLN A 7 -4.68 3.09 -13.11
C GLN A 7 -5.17 2.18 -11.97
N GLN A 8 -4.49 1.07 -11.72
CA GLN A 8 -4.83 0.17 -10.61
C GLN A 8 -4.53 0.80 -9.24
N ALA A 9 -3.43 1.54 -9.11
CA ALA A 9 -3.09 2.31 -7.92
C ALA A 9 -4.15 3.37 -7.61
N THR A 10 -4.57 4.14 -8.62
CA THR A 10 -5.65 5.14 -8.50
C THR A 10 -6.96 4.49 -8.03
N LYS A 11 -7.33 3.33 -8.61
CA LYS A 11 -8.53 2.59 -8.18
C LYS A 11 -8.42 2.12 -6.73
N ALA A 12 -7.26 1.62 -6.32
CA ALA A 12 -7.05 1.17 -4.94
C ALA A 12 -7.12 2.34 -3.95
N LEU A 13 -6.53 3.49 -4.29
CA LEU A 13 -6.60 4.71 -3.47
C LEU A 13 -8.02 5.26 -3.37
N ALA A 14 -8.78 5.25 -4.47
CA ALA A 14 -10.19 5.65 -4.45
C ALA A 14 -11.01 4.74 -3.52
N ALA A 15 -10.73 3.43 -3.53
CA ALA A 15 -11.36 2.49 -2.59
C ALA A 15 -10.99 2.80 -1.14
N LEU A 16 -9.71 3.10 -0.86
CA LEU A 16 -9.28 3.56 0.47
C LEU A 16 -10.07 4.79 0.92
N PHE A 17 -10.17 5.82 0.07
CA PHE A 17 -10.86 7.07 0.41
C PHE A 17 -12.36 6.86 0.66
N SER A 18 -12.99 5.90 -0.02
CA SER A 18 -14.40 5.56 0.18
C SER A 18 -14.71 4.92 1.54
N CYS A 19 -13.69 4.41 2.25
CA CYS A 19 -13.85 3.82 3.57
C CYS A 19 -13.88 4.86 4.70
N PHE A 20 -13.63 6.14 4.41
CA PHE A 20 -13.54 7.20 5.41
C PHE A 20 -14.42 8.39 5.04
N PRO A 21 -14.99 9.10 6.04
CA PRO A 21 -15.72 10.33 5.79
C PRO A 21 -14.83 11.34 5.03
N GLN A 22 -15.34 11.84 3.90
CA GLN A 22 -14.67 12.90 3.13
C GLN A 22 -15.22 14.26 3.55
N SER A 23 -14.34 15.24 3.70
CA SER A 23 -14.75 16.64 3.86
C SER A 23 -15.34 17.14 2.54
N ALA A 24 -16.42 17.94 2.62
CA ALA A 24 -17.00 18.60 1.46
C ALA A 24 -16.05 19.62 0.79
N LEU A 25 -15.00 20.04 1.50
CA LEU A 25 -14.00 20.99 1.01
C LEU A 25 -12.76 20.31 0.41
N THR A 26 -12.71 18.98 0.37
CA THR A 26 -11.55 18.26 -0.15
C THR A 26 -11.43 18.41 -1.66
N ASP A 27 -10.30 18.94 -2.14
CA ASP A 27 -9.88 18.79 -3.53
C ASP A 27 -9.38 17.35 -3.75
N VAL A 28 -10.26 16.53 -4.31
CA VAL A 28 -10.02 15.09 -4.54
C VAL A 28 -8.88 14.85 -5.52
N GLU A 29 -8.71 15.70 -6.53
CA GLU A 29 -7.61 15.56 -7.49
C GLU A 29 -6.28 15.85 -6.83
N MET A 30 -6.19 16.95 -6.08
CA MET A 30 -4.98 17.32 -5.36
C MET A 30 -4.61 16.25 -4.33
N GLN A 31 -5.60 15.73 -3.60
CA GLN A 31 -5.41 14.62 -2.65
C GLN A 31 -4.88 13.38 -3.37
N MET A 32 -5.53 12.93 -4.44
CA MET A 32 -5.12 11.75 -5.20
C MET A 32 -3.67 11.89 -5.71
N ARG A 33 -3.31 13.06 -6.27
CA ARG A 33 -1.94 13.35 -6.72
C ARG A 33 -0.93 13.27 -5.57
N GLY A 34 -1.29 13.77 -4.39
CA GLY A 34 -0.44 13.69 -3.20
C GLY A 34 -0.14 12.26 -2.77
N TYR A 35 -1.14 11.37 -2.78
CA TYR A 35 -0.94 9.96 -2.44
C TYR A 35 -0.14 9.22 -3.50
N LEU A 36 -0.46 9.40 -4.79
CA LEU A 36 0.29 8.82 -5.89
C LEU A 36 1.76 9.26 -5.89
N GLY A 37 2.03 10.53 -5.58
CA GLY A 37 3.40 11.04 -5.42
C GLY A 37 4.17 10.34 -4.30
N ALA A 38 3.52 10.09 -3.16
CA ALA A 38 4.14 9.44 -2.01
C ALA A 38 4.49 7.95 -2.24
N VAL A 39 3.81 7.28 -3.18
CA VAL A 39 4.01 5.85 -3.47
C VAL A 39 4.53 5.58 -4.89
N ARG A 40 4.99 6.62 -5.61
CA ARG A 40 5.41 6.53 -7.02
C ARG A 40 6.43 5.42 -7.29
N ASP A 41 7.36 5.25 -6.37
CA ASP A 41 8.49 4.33 -6.48
C ASP A 41 8.21 2.97 -5.80
N ALA A 42 6.98 2.75 -5.33
CA ALA A 42 6.54 1.49 -4.76
C ALA A 42 6.06 0.51 -5.84
N GLU A 43 6.12 -0.78 -5.52
CA GLU A 43 5.47 -1.80 -6.33
C GLU A 43 3.97 -1.86 -6.02
N LEU A 44 3.16 -2.11 -7.06
CA LEU A 44 1.71 -2.10 -6.94
C LEU A 44 1.19 -3.11 -5.90
N GLY A 45 1.79 -4.30 -5.83
CA GLY A 45 1.39 -5.32 -4.86
C GLY A 45 1.54 -4.86 -3.41
N ASP A 46 2.61 -4.13 -3.09
CA ASP A 46 2.85 -3.60 -1.75
C ASP A 46 1.85 -2.50 -1.41
N LEU A 47 1.52 -1.63 -2.38
CA LEU A 47 0.47 -0.62 -2.25
C LEU A 47 -0.90 -1.26 -1.95
N GLN A 48 -1.30 -2.24 -2.73
CA GLN A 48 -2.59 -2.92 -2.55
C GLN A 48 -2.66 -3.63 -1.19
N ALA A 49 -1.59 -4.31 -0.79
CA ALA A 49 -1.50 -4.95 0.51
C ALA A 49 -1.58 -3.95 1.67
N ALA A 50 -0.92 -2.79 1.55
CA ALA A 50 -0.99 -1.73 2.56
C ALA A 50 -2.41 -1.15 2.68
N ILE A 51 -3.05 -0.85 1.54
CA ILE A 51 -4.43 -0.33 1.51
C ILE A 51 -5.39 -1.31 2.18
N GLN A 52 -5.30 -2.61 1.86
CA GLN A 52 -6.15 -3.64 2.46
C GLN A 52 -6.02 -3.66 3.99
N ARG A 53 -4.82 -3.47 4.53
CA ARG A 53 -4.60 -3.42 5.98
C ARG A 53 -5.27 -2.23 6.63
N PHE A 54 -5.23 -1.05 6.00
CA PHE A 54 -5.96 0.12 6.50
C PHE A 54 -7.47 -0.10 6.47
N VAL A 55 -8.00 -0.62 5.36
CA VAL A 55 -9.43 -0.93 5.21
C VAL A 55 -9.93 -1.93 6.26
N ARG A 56 -9.08 -2.90 6.64
CA ARG A 56 -9.41 -3.93 7.64
C ARG A 56 -9.08 -3.52 9.09
N GLY A 57 -8.52 -2.33 9.32
CA GLY A 57 -8.11 -1.89 10.65
C GLY A 57 -6.92 -2.69 11.23
N GLU A 58 -6.08 -3.29 10.38
CA GLU A 58 -4.93 -4.11 10.79
C GLU A 58 -3.67 -3.27 11.11
N VAL A 59 -3.69 -1.97 10.81
CA VAL A 59 -2.57 -1.05 11.04
C VAL A 59 -2.65 -0.48 12.46
N ARG A 60 -1.71 -0.89 13.32
CA ARG A 60 -1.73 -0.59 14.78
C ARG A 60 -1.44 0.86 15.15
N SER A 61 -0.79 1.62 14.26
CA SER A 61 -0.31 2.98 14.53
C SER A 61 -1.24 4.09 14.02
N GLY A 62 -2.40 3.74 13.44
CA GLY A 62 -3.35 4.69 12.87
C GLY A 62 -4.59 4.92 13.75
N ASN A 63 -5.13 6.13 13.73
CA ASN A 63 -6.51 6.34 14.17
C ASN A 63 -7.44 5.84 13.05
N ALA A 64 -8.14 4.73 13.28
CA ALA A 64 -9.05 4.11 12.31
C ALA A 64 -10.32 4.95 11.99
N GLN A 65 -10.52 6.07 12.67
CA GLN A 65 -11.65 6.98 12.41
C GLN A 65 -11.41 7.90 11.20
N PHE A 66 -10.16 8.07 10.77
CA PHE A 66 -9.79 8.98 9.69
C PHE A 66 -8.99 8.25 8.61
N CYS A 67 -9.09 8.76 7.38
CA CYS A 67 -8.26 8.26 6.29
C CYS A 67 -6.78 8.40 6.66
N PRO A 68 -5.95 7.36 6.48
CA PRO A 68 -4.53 7.44 6.79
C PRO A 68 -3.89 8.49 5.88
N SER A 69 -3.02 9.34 6.43
CA SER A 69 -2.24 10.29 5.63
C SER A 69 -1.38 9.59 4.57
N SER A 70 -0.96 10.33 3.53
CA SER A 70 -0.04 9.82 2.51
C SER A 70 1.28 9.32 3.11
N ALA A 71 1.74 9.93 4.22
CA ALA A 71 2.92 9.48 4.96
C ALA A 71 2.69 8.13 5.66
N GLN A 72 1.55 7.95 6.34
CA GLN A 72 1.19 6.68 6.97
C GLN A 72 1.05 5.57 5.94
N LEU A 73 0.45 5.86 4.78
CA LEU A 73 0.39 4.91 3.68
C LEU A 73 1.81 4.53 3.20
N CYS A 74 2.68 5.51 2.97
CA CYS A 74 4.04 5.25 2.50
C CYS A 74 4.84 4.36 3.47
N ILE A 75 4.68 4.57 4.79
CA ILE A 75 5.32 3.73 5.81
C ILE A 75 4.83 2.29 5.70
N GLU A 76 3.51 2.09 5.67
CA GLU A 76 2.92 0.75 5.59
C GLU A 76 3.31 0.02 4.29
N VAL A 77 3.40 0.74 3.17
CA VAL A 77 3.88 0.20 1.89
C VAL A 77 5.33 -0.28 1.99
N ARG A 78 6.20 0.47 2.67
CA ARG A 78 7.59 0.04 2.92
C ARG A 78 7.64 -1.21 3.79
N GLU A 79 6.79 -1.30 4.81
CA GLU A 79 6.69 -2.52 5.63
C GLU A 79 6.24 -3.73 4.80
N ARG A 80 5.24 -3.55 3.92
CA ARG A 80 4.79 -4.63 3.01
C ARG A 80 5.92 -5.12 2.11
N ARG A 81 6.68 -4.18 1.53
CA ARG A 81 7.84 -4.49 0.71
C ARG A 81 8.87 -5.31 1.49
N VAL A 82 9.24 -4.87 2.70
CA VAL A 82 10.21 -5.58 3.55
C VAL A 82 9.71 -7.00 3.86
N MET A 83 8.44 -7.16 4.23
CA MET A 83 7.87 -8.47 4.55
C MET A 83 7.87 -9.40 3.33
N ARG A 84 7.51 -8.89 2.15
CA ARG A 84 7.54 -9.66 0.90
C ARG A 84 8.97 -10.09 0.55
N GLU A 85 9.94 -9.19 0.64
CA GLU A 85 11.36 -9.49 0.40
C GLU A 85 11.88 -10.56 1.38
N LEU A 86 11.50 -10.49 2.65
CA LEU A 86 11.86 -11.52 3.65
C LEU A 86 11.25 -12.89 3.32
N LEU A 87 9.98 -12.93 2.95
CA LEU A 87 9.30 -14.18 2.55
C LEU A 87 9.92 -14.78 1.29
N ALA A 88 10.23 -13.96 0.28
CA ALA A 88 10.89 -14.41 -0.95
C ALA A 88 12.26 -15.03 -0.67
N ARG A 89 13.06 -14.40 0.21
CA ARG A 89 14.37 -14.92 0.64
C ARG A 89 14.23 -16.28 1.33
N ARG A 90 13.24 -16.44 2.22
CA ARG A 90 12.98 -17.70 2.93
C ARG A 90 12.59 -18.82 1.96
N SER A 91 11.71 -18.52 0.99
CA SER A 91 11.30 -19.49 -0.03
C SER A 91 12.48 -19.93 -0.92
N GLY A 92 13.35 -19.00 -1.31
CA GLY A 92 14.56 -19.30 -2.07
C GLY A 92 15.55 -20.19 -1.30
N GLN A 93 15.73 -19.94 -0.01
CA GLN A 93 16.57 -20.77 0.86
C GLN A 93 15.99 -22.19 1.04
N ALA A 94 14.67 -22.32 1.16
CA ALA A 94 14.01 -23.62 1.25
C ALA A 94 14.18 -24.44 -0.04
N ALA A 95 14.01 -23.80 -1.21
CA ALA A 95 14.21 -24.44 -2.51
C ALA A 95 15.68 -24.87 -2.74
N ALA A 96 16.65 -24.04 -2.37
CA ALA A 96 18.07 -24.38 -2.49
C ALA A 96 18.48 -25.58 -1.63
N LYS A 97 17.84 -25.77 -0.46
CA LYS A 97 18.09 -26.90 0.43
C LYS A 97 17.50 -28.21 -0.11
N GLN A 98 16.45 -28.15 -0.92
CA GLN A 98 15.85 -29.34 -1.56
C GLN A 98 16.60 -29.83 -2.80
N LEU A 99 17.43 -28.98 -3.42
CA LEU A 99 18.23 -29.34 -4.60
C LEU A 99 19.63 -29.86 -4.26
N THR A 100 20.04 -29.73 -3.00
CA THR A 100 21.39 -30.10 -2.52
C THR A 100 21.40 -31.24 -1.51
N GLY A 101 20.24 -31.88 -1.27
CA GLY A 101 20.08 -33.08 -0.42
C GLY A 101 19.40 -34.20 -1.18
#